data_AF-A0A942SD96-F1
#
_entry.id   AF-A0A942SD96-F1
#
_cell.length_a   1.000
_cell.length_b   1.000
_cell.length_c   1.000
_cell.angle_alpha   90.00
_cell.angle_beta   90.00
_cell.angle_gamma   90.00
#
_symmetry.space_group_name_H-M   'P 1'
#
loop_
_entity.id
_entity.type
_entity.pdbx_description
1 polymer ?
#
loop_
_entity_poly.entity_id
_entity_poly.type
_entity_poly.pdbx_seq_one_letter_code
_entity_poly.pdbx_strand_id
1 'polypeptide(L)'
;MKRILLFLFFAVAAVQLHAQLLTWSPSFPTDNGSITITLDATRGNKALQGFAGSVYLHTGVITSNSTSQSDWKYVQGTWGTATAPQATSGGTNIWTFTIPNIRTFYNVPAGEQILRISILFRNQAGSIVQRNIDGSDMYIPIYTA
;
A
#
# COMPACT_ATOMS: atom_id res chain seq x y z
N MET A 1 28.33 -11.20 57.00
CA MET A 1 28.71 -10.61 55.69
C MET A 1 28.35 -11.59 54.59
N LYS A 2 27.40 -11.23 53.72
CA LYS A 2 27.35 -11.50 52.26
C LYS A 2 25.94 -11.21 51.78
N ARG A 3 25.77 -9.95 51.35
CA ARG A 3 24.60 -9.45 50.63
C ARG A 3 24.55 -10.21 49.30
N ILE A 4 23.63 -11.15 49.15
CA ILE A 4 23.34 -11.75 47.84
C ILE A 4 22.51 -10.70 47.10
N LEU A 5 23.20 -9.89 46.30
CA LEU A 5 22.58 -9.03 45.30
C LEU A 5 21.80 -9.92 44.33
N LEU A 6 20.48 -9.93 44.43
CA LEU A 6 19.62 -10.43 43.36
C LEU A 6 19.71 -9.40 42.21
N PHE A 7 20.56 -9.70 41.22
CA PHE A 7 20.57 -8.98 39.95
C PHE A 7 19.24 -9.24 39.24
N LEU A 8 18.33 -8.26 39.25
CA LEU A 8 17.21 -8.19 38.32
C LEU A 8 17.78 -8.02 36.91
N PHE A 9 17.86 -9.13 36.17
CA PHE A 9 18.16 -9.13 34.75
C PHE A 9 16.96 -8.53 34.03
N PHE A 10 17.00 -7.23 33.76
CA PHE A 10 16.01 -6.51 32.98
C PHE A 10 16.14 -6.96 31.53
N ALA A 11 15.42 -8.03 31.15
CA ALA A 11 15.31 -8.45 29.76
C ALA A 11 14.50 -7.40 29.00
N VAL A 12 15.20 -6.42 28.41
CA VAL A 12 14.62 -5.54 27.40
C VAL A 12 14.35 -6.40 26.17
N ALA A 13 13.13 -6.92 26.06
CA ALA A 13 12.65 -7.51 24.82
C ALA A 13 12.60 -6.38 23.78
N ALA A 14 13.56 -6.37 22.86
CA ALA A 14 13.53 -5.47 21.71
C ALA A 14 12.30 -5.84 20.87
N VAL A 15 11.21 -5.08 21.02
CA VAL A 15 10.05 -5.22 20.16
C VAL A 15 10.47 -4.73 18.78
N GLN A 16 10.75 -5.66 17.87
CA GLN A 16 10.93 -5.33 16.46
C GLN A 16 9.56 -4.90 15.91
N LEU A 17 9.35 -3.60 15.85
CA LEU A 17 8.25 -3.02 15.07
C LEU A 17 8.52 -3.37 13.60
N HIS A 18 7.74 -4.29 13.06
CA HIS A 18 7.76 -4.58 11.63
C HIS A 18 7.19 -3.35 10.91
N ALA A 19 8.03 -2.60 10.21
CA ALA A 19 7.55 -1.56 9.32
C ALA A 19 6.65 -2.19 8.25
N GLN A 20 5.50 -1.56 8.00
CA GLN A 20 4.51 -2.06 7.05
C GLN A 20 4.96 -1.79 5.61
N LEU A 21 4.70 -2.74 4.71
CA LEU A 21 4.97 -2.58 3.27
C LEU A 21 4.24 -1.36 2.70
N LEU A 22 2.95 -1.26 3.01
CA LEU A 22 2.16 -0.07 2.76
C LEU A 22 1.80 0.60 4.08
N THR A 23 1.96 1.91 4.13
CA THR A 23 1.34 2.76 5.15
C THR A 23 0.44 3.76 4.45
N TRP A 24 -0.55 4.29 5.16
CA TRP A 24 -1.44 5.30 4.60
C TRP A 24 -1.98 6.25 5.66
N SER A 25 -2.46 7.41 5.22
CA SER A 25 -3.12 8.41 6.05
C SER A 25 -4.33 9.00 5.32
N PRO A 26 -5.48 9.18 5.98
CA PRO A 26 -5.76 8.85 7.38
C PRO A 26 -5.85 7.33 7.62
N SER A 27 -5.74 6.87 8.88
CA SER A 27 -5.77 5.44 9.22
C SER A 27 -7.08 4.74 8.81
N PHE A 28 -8.17 5.49 8.81
CA PHE A 28 -9.52 5.04 8.43
C PHE A 28 -10.02 5.88 7.25
N PRO A 29 -9.47 5.67 6.03
CA PRO A 29 -9.87 6.44 4.86
C PRO A 29 -11.30 6.08 4.47
N THR A 30 -12.12 7.11 4.23
CA THR A 30 -13.49 6.94 3.75
C THR A 30 -13.55 7.03 2.23
N ASP A 31 -14.58 6.45 1.63
CA ASP A 31 -14.76 6.43 0.17
C ASP A 31 -14.87 7.83 -0.48
N ASN A 32 -15.36 8.83 0.25
CA ASN A 32 -15.41 10.23 -0.17
C ASN A 32 -14.23 11.07 0.36
N GLY A 33 -13.29 10.44 1.05
CA GLY A 33 -12.12 11.09 1.65
C GLY A 33 -10.89 11.06 0.74
N SER A 34 -9.86 11.78 1.19
CA SER A 34 -8.52 11.69 0.63
C SER A 34 -7.75 10.55 1.29
N ILE A 35 -6.76 10.02 0.59
CA ILE A 35 -5.79 9.08 1.13
C ILE A 35 -4.41 9.34 0.53
N THR A 36 -3.39 9.39 1.37
CA THR A 36 -1.98 9.32 0.94
C THR A 36 -1.44 7.95 1.28
N ILE A 37 -0.95 7.25 0.27
CA ILE A 37 -0.41 5.90 0.36
C ILE A 37 1.10 5.98 0.20
N THR A 38 1.83 5.33 1.08
CA THR A 38 3.29 5.24 1.06
C THR A 38 3.72 3.78 1.00
N LEU A 39 4.53 3.46 0.01
CA LEU A 39 5.20 2.17 -0.15
C LEU A 39 6.64 2.25 0.37
N ASP A 40 7.03 1.27 1.18
CA ASP A 40 8.43 0.96 1.51
C ASP A 40 8.90 -0.26 0.69
N ALA A 41 9.67 -0.03 -0.37
CA ALA A 41 10.16 -1.07 -1.27
C ALA A 41 11.24 -1.98 -0.62
N THR A 42 11.70 -1.69 0.60
CA THR A 42 12.55 -2.62 1.37
C THR A 42 11.77 -3.76 2.02
N ARG A 43 10.43 -3.72 1.96
CA ARG A 43 9.50 -4.73 2.47
C ARG A 43 8.89 -5.54 1.33
N GLY A 44 7.97 -6.46 1.65
CA GLY A 44 7.27 -7.26 0.63
C GLY A 44 8.22 -8.18 -0.14
N ASN A 45 7.95 -8.36 -1.44
CA ASN A 45 8.82 -9.11 -2.36
C ASN A 45 10.10 -8.34 -2.76
N LYS A 46 10.28 -7.10 -2.30
CA LYS A 46 11.45 -6.24 -2.54
C LYS A 46 11.78 -5.97 -4.02
N ALA A 47 10.84 -6.17 -4.93
CA ALA A 47 11.10 -6.05 -6.37
C ALA A 47 11.54 -4.63 -6.78
N LEU A 48 11.02 -3.59 -6.10
CA LEU A 48 11.41 -2.20 -6.34
C LEU A 48 12.56 -1.72 -5.43
N GLN A 49 13.17 -2.59 -4.62
CA GLN A 49 14.29 -2.19 -3.76
C GLN A 49 15.49 -1.77 -4.63
N GLY A 50 16.00 -0.55 -4.40
CA GLY A 50 17.10 0.02 -5.16
C GLY A 50 16.72 0.42 -6.59
N PHE A 51 15.44 0.37 -6.96
CA PHE A 51 15.00 0.74 -8.30
C PHE A 51 15.19 2.24 -8.54
N ALA A 52 15.98 2.58 -9.55
CA ALA A 52 16.19 3.95 -10.01
C ALA A 52 15.37 4.17 -11.29
N GLY A 53 14.23 4.84 -11.17
CA GLY A 53 13.36 5.15 -12.31
C GLY A 53 11.96 5.58 -11.87
N SER A 54 11.11 5.88 -12.84
CA SER A 54 9.70 6.21 -12.58
C SER A 54 8.93 4.98 -12.15
N VAL A 55 8.21 5.12 -11.04
CA VAL A 55 7.30 4.10 -10.50
C VAL A 55 5.86 4.50 -10.78
N TYR A 56 5.10 3.56 -11.34
CA TYR A 56 3.71 3.74 -11.76
C TYR A 56 2.80 2.84 -10.96
N LEU A 57 1.53 3.22 -10.88
CA LEU A 57 0.49 2.46 -10.23
C LEU A 57 -0.34 1.67 -11.24
N HIS A 58 -0.71 0.46 -10.84
CA HIS A 58 -1.90 -0.23 -11.33
C HIS A 58 -2.82 -0.39 -10.12
N THR A 59 -3.97 0.29 -10.14
CA THR A 59 -4.79 0.44 -8.94
C THR A 59 -6.27 0.35 -9.29
N GLY A 60 -7.05 -0.35 -8.50
CA GLY A 60 -8.49 -0.50 -8.66
C GLY A 60 -9.17 -0.59 -7.31
N VAL A 61 -10.42 -1.01 -7.30
CA VAL A 61 -11.16 -1.22 -6.05
C VAL A 61 -11.83 -2.58 -6.02
N ILE A 62 -11.91 -3.15 -4.83
CA ILE A 62 -12.88 -4.20 -4.51
C ILE A 62 -14.14 -3.51 -4.00
N THR A 63 -15.28 -3.90 -4.56
CA THR A 63 -16.57 -3.29 -4.26
C THR A 63 -17.58 -4.33 -3.83
N SER A 64 -18.78 -3.89 -3.47
CA SER A 64 -19.94 -4.77 -3.26
C SER A 64 -20.32 -5.61 -4.48
N ASN A 65 -19.85 -5.24 -5.68
CA ASN A 65 -20.08 -5.97 -6.94
C ASN A 65 -18.91 -6.91 -7.31
N SER A 66 -17.83 -6.91 -6.53
CA SER A 66 -16.72 -7.85 -6.72
C SER A 66 -17.09 -9.25 -6.23
N THR A 67 -16.74 -10.26 -7.03
CA THR A 67 -17.01 -11.67 -6.71
C THR A 67 -15.84 -12.36 -5.99
N SER A 68 -14.66 -11.74 -5.96
CA SER A 68 -13.45 -12.26 -5.32
C SER A 68 -12.46 -11.14 -5.02
N GLN A 69 -11.38 -11.44 -4.30
CA GLN A 69 -10.30 -10.47 -4.04
C GLN A 69 -9.53 -10.05 -5.31
N SER A 70 -9.56 -10.87 -6.36
CA SER A 70 -8.91 -10.57 -7.64
C SER A 70 -9.85 -9.89 -8.64
N ASP A 71 -11.14 -9.76 -8.31
CA ASP A 71 -12.13 -9.10 -9.17
C ASP A 71 -12.12 -7.58 -8.95
N TRP A 72 -11.04 -6.95 -9.41
CA TRP A 72 -10.82 -5.51 -9.29
C TRP A 72 -11.73 -4.78 -10.25
N LYS A 73 -12.46 -3.80 -9.73
CA LYS A 73 -13.31 -2.89 -10.50
C LYS A 73 -12.61 -1.54 -10.67
N TYR A 74 -13.06 -0.77 -11.66
CA TYR A 74 -12.67 0.63 -11.88
C TYR A 74 -11.16 0.87 -11.96
N VAL A 75 -10.43 -0.08 -12.56
CA VAL A 75 -8.97 -0.07 -12.61
C VAL A 75 -8.44 1.18 -13.32
N GLN A 76 -7.55 1.90 -12.65
CA GLN A 76 -6.75 3.02 -13.12
C GLN A 76 -5.30 2.56 -13.38
N GLY A 77 -4.71 3.09 -14.45
CA GLY A 77 -3.34 2.79 -14.85
C GLY A 77 -3.24 1.57 -15.76
N THR A 78 -3.24 1.83 -17.07
CA THR A 78 -2.99 0.81 -18.10
C THR A 78 -1.64 0.13 -17.84
N TRP A 79 -1.62 -1.19 -17.88
CA TRP A 79 -0.40 -1.96 -17.63
C TRP A 79 0.66 -1.70 -18.71
N GLY A 80 1.93 -1.64 -18.33
CA GLY A 80 3.03 -1.48 -19.29
C GLY A 80 3.15 -0.10 -19.95
N THR A 81 2.39 0.91 -19.50
CA THR A 81 2.44 2.26 -20.08
C THR A 81 3.01 3.30 -19.12
N ALA A 82 3.51 4.40 -19.69
CA ALA A 82 3.93 5.61 -18.98
C ALA A 82 2.76 6.58 -18.71
N THR A 83 1.57 6.31 -19.25
CA THR A 83 0.36 7.12 -19.04
C THR A 83 -0.41 6.73 -17.78
N ALA A 84 0.04 5.69 -17.07
CA ALA A 84 -0.52 5.30 -15.79
C ALA A 84 -0.22 6.34 -14.70
N PRO A 85 -0.99 6.40 -13.60
CA PRO A 85 -0.67 7.27 -12.48
C PRO A 85 0.75 7.00 -11.98
N GLN A 86 1.52 8.06 -11.78
CA GLN A 86 2.91 7.97 -11.37
C GLN A 86 3.03 8.29 -9.87
N ALA A 87 3.78 7.48 -9.15
CA ALA A 87 4.13 7.73 -7.75
C ALA A 87 5.24 8.78 -7.66
N THR A 88 5.23 9.54 -6.57
CA THR A 88 6.26 10.51 -6.22
C THR A 88 7.30 9.83 -5.33
N SER A 89 8.59 10.12 -5.50
CA SER A 89 9.61 9.61 -4.58
C SER A 89 9.48 10.29 -3.22
N GLY A 90 9.41 9.50 -2.14
CA GLY A 90 9.49 9.97 -0.75
C GLY A 90 10.89 9.83 -0.14
N GLY A 91 11.89 9.52 -0.96
CA GLY A 91 13.26 9.18 -0.54
C GLY A 91 13.67 7.78 -1.02
N THR A 92 14.82 7.32 -0.54
CA THR A 92 15.39 6.01 -0.92
C THR A 92 14.41 4.88 -0.64
N ASN A 93 14.03 4.14 -1.68
CA ASN A 93 13.06 3.02 -1.64
C ASN A 93 11.63 3.40 -1.22
N ILE A 94 11.32 4.70 -1.08
CA ILE A 94 10.00 5.16 -0.65
C ILE A 94 9.26 5.80 -1.83
N TRP A 95 8.01 5.37 -2.03
CA TRP A 95 7.13 5.90 -3.07
C TRP A 95 5.78 6.30 -2.48
N THR A 96 5.28 7.48 -2.84
CA THR A 96 4.03 8.03 -2.33
C THR A 96 3.04 8.31 -3.45
N PHE A 97 1.76 8.14 -3.17
CA PHE A 97 0.67 8.53 -4.06
C PHE A 97 -0.52 9.03 -3.25
N THR A 98 -1.04 10.20 -3.61
CA THR A 98 -2.19 10.79 -2.95
C THR A 98 -3.39 10.76 -3.89
N ILE A 99 -4.48 10.18 -3.41
CA ILE A 99 -5.80 10.24 -4.04
C ILE A 99 -6.61 11.30 -3.28
N PRO A 100 -6.93 12.46 -3.88
CA PRO A 100 -7.65 13.53 -3.19
C PRO A 100 -9.09 13.17 -2.80
N ASN A 101 -9.75 12.35 -3.62
CA ASN A 101 -11.07 11.81 -3.35
C ASN A 101 -11.18 10.41 -3.98
N ILE A 102 -11.35 9.38 -3.15
CA ILE A 102 -11.30 7.97 -3.60
C ILE A 102 -12.38 7.66 -4.63
N ARG A 103 -13.65 7.95 -4.31
CA ARG A 103 -14.78 7.66 -5.19
C ARG A 103 -14.69 8.37 -6.54
N THR A 104 -14.29 9.63 -6.55
CA THR A 104 -14.14 10.42 -7.78
C THR A 104 -12.96 9.92 -8.62
N PHE A 105 -11.83 9.59 -7.98
CA PHE A 105 -10.65 9.06 -8.70
C PHE A 105 -10.96 7.77 -9.46
N TYR A 106 -11.72 6.86 -8.85
CA TYR A 106 -12.14 5.60 -9.47
C TYR A 106 -13.43 5.73 -10.30
N ASN A 107 -14.13 6.86 -10.28
CA ASN A 107 -15.45 7.04 -10.90
C ASN A 107 -16.49 5.99 -10.46
N VAL A 108 -16.52 5.63 -9.17
CA VAL A 108 -17.46 4.62 -8.64
C VAL A 108 -18.84 5.25 -8.40
N PRO A 109 -19.93 4.71 -8.97
CA PRO A 109 -21.29 5.23 -8.76
C PRO A 109 -21.71 5.21 -7.29
N ALA A 110 -22.52 6.18 -6.87
CA ALA A 110 -22.92 6.36 -5.47
C ALA A 110 -23.61 5.13 -4.83
N GLY A 111 -24.27 4.29 -5.63
CA GLY A 111 -24.93 3.07 -5.16
C GLY A 111 -24.01 1.87 -4.96
N GLU A 112 -22.72 1.98 -5.28
CA GLU A 112 -21.74 0.91 -5.14
C GLU A 112 -20.77 1.20 -4.01
N GLN A 113 -20.67 0.27 -3.07
CA GLN A 113 -19.81 0.41 -1.89
C GLN A 113 -18.37 0.02 -2.26
N ILE A 114 -17.41 0.89 -1.94
CA ILE A 114 -15.99 0.60 -2.02
C ILE A 114 -15.55 -0.07 -0.72
N LEU A 115 -15.00 -1.28 -0.80
CA LEU A 115 -14.55 -2.06 0.35
C LEU A 115 -13.04 -1.96 0.56
N ARG A 116 -12.28 -1.99 -0.54
CA ARG A 116 -10.81 -1.92 -0.51
C ARG A 116 -10.29 -1.21 -1.75
N ILE A 117 -9.19 -0.49 -1.62
CA ILE A 117 -8.31 -0.19 -2.75
C ILE A 117 -7.41 -1.39 -2.97
N SER A 118 -7.31 -1.84 -4.21
CA SER A 118 -6.30 -2.81 -4.66
C SER A 118 -5.20 -2.08 -5.41
N ILE A 119 -3.94 -2.31 -5.09
CA ILE A 119 -2.84 -1.47 -5.60
C ILE A 119 -1.55 -2.25 -5.83
N LEU A 120 -0.87 -1.94 -6.92
CA LEU A 120 0.49 -2.38 -7.23
C LEU A 120 1.33 -1.20 -7.69
N PHE A 121 2.57 -1.16 -7.20
CA PHE A 121 3.61 -0.27 -7.71
C PHE A 121 4.50 -1.05 -8.65
N ARG A 122 4.80 -0.47 -9.82
CA ARG A 122 5.57 -1.14 -10.88
C ARG A 122 6.50 -0.19 -11.60
N ASN A 123 7.49 -0.73 -12.29
CA ASN A 123 8.19 0.02 -13.34
C ASN A 123 7.27 0.27 -14.55
N GLN A 124 7.71 1.09 -15.51
CA GLN A 124 6.93 1.41 -16.71
C GLN A 124 6.49 0.17 -17.49
N ALA A 125 7.39 -0.78 -17.72
CA ALA A 125 7.11 -1.98 -18.50
C ALA A 125 6.20 -3.00 -17.78
N GLY A 126 6.01 -2.86 -16.46
CA GLY A 126 5.31 -3.84 -15.64
C GLY A 126 6.08 -5.15 -15.42
N SER A 127 7.37 -5.19 -15.75
CA SER A 127 8.23 -6.35 -15.51
C SER A 127 8.76 -6.41 -14.07
N ILE A 128 8.78 -5.27 -13.36
CA ILE A 128 9.15 -5.18 -11.95
C ILE A 128 7.93 -4.69 -11.20
N VAL A 129 7.42 -5.50 -10.27
CA VAL A 129 6.17 -5.23 -9.55
C VAL A 129 6.36 -5.53 -8.08
N GLN A 130 6.13 -4.53 -7.25
CA GLN A 130 6.17 -4.66 -5.80
C GLN A 130 4.88 -5.32 -5.29
N ARG A 131 5.04 -6.32 -4.43
CA ARG A 131 3.96 -7.19 -3.91
C ARG A 131 4.21 -7.54 -2.44
N ASN A 132 3.24 -8.22 -1.83
CA ASN A 132 3.46 -8.88 -0.54
C ASN A 132 4.56 -9.96 -0.64
N ILE A 133 5.06 -10.42 0.51
CA ILE A 133 6.12 -11.44 0.59
C ILE A 133 5.69 -12.75 -0.10
N ASP A 134 4.41 -13.10 0.02
CA ASP A 134 3.80 -14.28 -0.60
C ASP A 134 3.45 -14.08 -2.09
N GLY A 135 3.76 -12.91 -2.66
CA GLY A 135 3.44 -12.56 -4.05
C GLY A 135 2.01 -12.08 -4.27
N SER A 136 1.15 -12.08 -3.25
CA SER A 136 -0.21 -11.55 -3.37
C SER A 136 -0.22 -10.05 -3.62
N ASP A 137 -1.31 -9.56 -4.23
CA ASP A 137 -1.52 -8.12 -4.41
C ASP A 137 -1.76 -7.42 -3.07
N MET A 138 -1.57 -6.10 -3.06
CA MET A 138 -1.70 -5.30 -1.85
C MET A 138 -3.07 -4.61 -1.81
N TYR A 139 -3.65 -4.52 -0.62
CA TYR A 139 -4.98 -3.97 -0.41
C TYR A 139 -5.01 -3.01 0.77
N ILE A 140 -5.83 -1.97 0.67
CA ILE A 140 -6.07 -0.97 1.73
C ILE A 140 -7.57 -0.95 2.03
N PRO A 141 -7.99 -1.17 3.29
CA PRO A 141 -9.41 -1.12 3.66
C PRO A 141 -9.96 0.29 3.50
N ILE A 142 -11.15 0.41 2.90
CA ILE A 142 -11.92 1.65 2.81
C ILE A 142 -13.15 1.53 3.68
N TYR A 143 -13.43 2.59 4.43
CA TYR A 143 -14.54 2.65 5.35
C TYR A 143 -15.67 3.47 4.74
N THR A 144 -16.90 3.14 5.11
CA THR A 144 -18.05 3.98 4.78
C THR A 144 -17.91 5.32 5.51
N ALA A 145 -18.22 6.42 4.83
CA ALA A 145 -18.28 7.74 5.44
C ALA A 145 -19.36 7.84 6.53
#